data_AF-U6G160-F1
#
_entry.id   AF-U6G160-F1
#
_cell.length_a   1.000
_cell.length_b   1.000
_cell.length_c   1.000
_cell.angle_alpha   90.00
_cell.angle_beta   90.00
_cell.angle_gamma   90.00
#
_symmetry.space_group_name_H-M   'P 1'
#
loop_
_entity.id
_entity.type
_entity.pdbx_description
1 polymer ?
#
loop_
_entity_poly.entity_id
_entity_poly.type
_entity_poly.pdbx_seq_one_letter_code
_entity_poly.pdbx_strand_id
1 'polypeptide(L)'
;MEGRWHDAGAWLRKVLDLRDDAGVAAQPDTENADEEKQAVKDSRAFPSWKNRGEHAEVSKIVAVALVVILLSGARYIASRRSRSVLKTQQPALDDVTMHKYFDDFSRAADKMEHAWEISGLPVQQAFQQYFTPSLKDGQELSENPLAAISNHVAKMRRCEVPPDYAVEARKDFALHLQLLRSICRAVTVRLEELNWYVYVNENTKVPVPVPGHNESYSYSFSANMEEKEEEGVPASALLRSRGLCGGGSPQEVDETLARNFTTLLAIESKHASYNMAARYYFEDFLEMFGEDGTSHATPSTFKHQIPYTGKAFRTGALAEAAAHIFHEWDSTTNYASARKVHRIADNWTNDEVLRATQQQEKEHAHSFQTRLESRREQMRALLKDGIPHDDLVMSVLFLL
;
A
#
# COMPACT_ATOMS: atom_id res chain seq x y z
N MET A 1 -11.43 -10.64 -7.15
CA MET A 1 -10.84 -9.28 -6.98
C MET A 1 -9.31 -9.25 -7.09
N GLU A 2 -8.61 -10.39 -7.28
CA GLU A 2 -7.14 -10.45 -7.36
C GLU A 2 -6.54 -9.72 -8.59
N GLY A 3 -7.29 -9.47 -9.67
CA GLY A 3 -6.78 -8.82 -10.88
C GLY A 3 -6.64 -7.29 -10.86
N ARG A 4 -7.08 -6.57 -9.80
CA ARG A 4 -7.13 -5.09 -9.80
C ARG A 4 -5.95 -4.40 -9.13
N TRP A 5 -5.09 -5.13 -8.42
CA TRP A 5 -4.00 -4.56 -7.62
C TRP A 5 -2.68 -4.38 -8.41
N HIS A 6 -2.55 -5.04 -9.56
CA HIS A 6 -1.34 -4.94 -10.39
C HIS A 6 -1.17 -3.59 -11.12
N ASP A 7 -2.24 -2.78 -11.23
CA ASP A 7 -2.24 -1.59 -12.08
C ASP A 7 -1.44 -0.40 -11.50
N ALA A 8 -1.28 -0.35 -10.17
CA ALA A 8 -0.46 0.67 -9.50
C ALA A 8 1.05 0.53 -9.79
N GLY A 9 1.49 -0.53 -10.49
CA GLY A 9 2.87 -0.69 -10.98
C GLY A 9 3.04 -0.45 -12.48
N ALA A 10 1.94 -0.44 -13.25
CA ALA A 10 1.99 -0.26 -14.71
C ALA A 10 2.48 1.14 -15.10
N TRP A 11 2.20 2.16 -14.29
CA TRP A 11 2.70 3.52 -14.51
C TRP A 11 4.20 3.66 -14.22
N LEU A 12 4.73 2.94 -13.23
CA LEU A 12 6.18 2.92 -12.94
C LEU A 12 6.95 2.29 -14.09
N ARG A 13 6.42 1.23 -14.73
CA ARG A 13 6.97 0.73 -16.00
C ARG A 13 6.96 1.81 -17.08
N LYS A 14 5.84 2.51 -17.29
CA LYS A 14 5.81 3.64 -18.27
C LYS A 14 6.81 4.76 -17.95
N VAL A 15 7.09 5.04 -16.67
CA VAL A 15 8.07 6.05 -16.26
C VAL A 15 9.51 5.55 -16.39
N LEU A 16 9.75 4.25 -16.19
CA LEU A 16 11.07 3.63 -16.33
C LEU A 16 11.40 3.23 -17.78
N ASP A 17 10.39 2.91 -18.59
CA ASP A 17 10.48 2.51 -20.00
C ASP A 17 10.56 3.72 -20.96
N LEU A 18 10.45 4.95 -20.45
CA LEU A 18 10.59 6.20 -21.22
C LEU A 18 11.99 6.38 -21.84
N ARG A 19 12.94 5.48 -21.55
CA ARG A 19 14.33 5.54 -22.00
C ARG A 19 14.62 4.82 -23.32
N ASP A 20 13.70 4.01 -23.86
CA ASP A 20 14.00 3.12 -25.00
C ASP A 20 13.34 3.51 -26.35
N ASP A 21 12.52 4.55 -26.43
CA ASP A 21 11.78 4.92 -27.67
C ASP A 21 12.33 6.19 -28.38
N ALA A 22 13.63 6.44 -28.31
CA ALA A 22 14.28 7.48 -29.11
C ALA A 22 14.88 6.90 -30.40
N GLY A 23 14.07 6.72 -31.45
CA GLY A 23 14.66 6.32 -32.73
C GLY A 23 13.78 5.98 -33.93
N VAL A 24 12.67 6.67 -34.22
CA VAL A 24 12.17 6.80 -35.62
C VAL A 24 11.53 8.17 -35.80
N ALA A 25 12.24 9.07 -36.47
CA ALA A 25 11.72 10.34 -36.95
C ALA A 25 10.73 10.11 -38.11
N ALA A 26 9.52 10.66 -38.01
CA ALA A 26 8.64 10.90 -39.14
C ALA A 26 8.51 12.42 -39.36
N GLN A 27 8.89 12.87 -40.55
CA GLN A 27 8.73 14.26 -41.00
C GLN A 27 7.25 14.65 -41.11
N PRO A 28 6.89 15.92 -40.87
CA PRO A 28 5.62 16.47 -41.30
C PRO A 28 5.77 17.13 -42.68
N ASP A 29 4.93 16.71 -43.63
CA ASP A 29 4.73 17.41 -44.89
C ASP A 29 3.91 18.68 -44.67
N THR A 30 4.32 19.71 -45.42
CA THR A 30 3.76 21.05 -45.46
C THR A 30 2.82 21.14 -46.66
N GLU A 31 1.61 21.67 -46.50
CA GLU A 31 0.91 22.28 -47.64
C GLU A 31 -0.02 23.42 -47.22
N ASN A 32 -0.09 24.41 -48.12
CA ASN A 32 -0.50 25.78 -47.91
C ASN A 32 -2.01 25.98 -48.10
N ALA A 33 -2.55 27.06 -47.52
CA ALA A 33 -3.52 27.92 -48.22
C ALA A 33 -3.55 29.32 -47.59
N ASP A 34 -3.29 30.30 -48.45
CA ASP A 34 -3.36 31.75 -48.29
C ASP A 34 -4.81 32.29 -48.33
N GLU A 35 -4.91 33.62 -48.16
CA GLU A 35 -6.03 34.56 -48.44
C GLU A 35 -6.88 34.99 -47.23
N GLU A 36 -7.24 36.26 -47.01
CA GLU A 36 -6.88 37.56 -47.58
C GLU A 36 -7.41 38.65 -46.60
N LYS A 37 -7.01 39.90 -46.84
CA LYS A 37 -7.05 41.12 -46.03
C LYS A 37 -8.44 41.74 -45.77
N GLN A 38 -8.43 42.62 -44.76
CA GLN A 38 -8.77 44.08 -44.84
C GLN A 38 -10.01 44.55 -44.06
N ALA A 39 -9.80 45.45 -43.07
CA ALA A 39 -10.22 46.85 -43.11
C ALA A 39 -10.24 47.50 -41.71
N VAL A 40 -9.55 48.63 -41.60
CA VAL A 40 -9.54 49.57 -40.49
C VAL A 40 -10.76 50.50 -40.56
N LYS A 41 -11.41 50.81 -39.43
CA LYS A 41 -12.02 52.13 -39.18
C LYS A 41 -12.32 52.40 -37.70
N ASP A 42 -11.87 53.58 -37.26
CA ASP A 42 -12.01 54.20 -35.94
C ASP A 42 -13.46 54.59 -35.56
N SER A 43 -13.72 54.68 -34.24
CA SER A 43 -14.23 55.90 -33.53
C SER A 43 -15.24 55.66 -32.39
N ARG A 44 -14.83 56.07 -31.18
CA ARG A 44 -15.53 56.71 -30.03
C ARG A 44 -16.89 56.19 -29.45
N ALA A 45 -16.78 55.81 -28.16
CA ALA A 45 -17.38 56.43 -26.97
C ALA A 45 -18.74 55.95 -26.34
N PHE A 46 -18.61 55.59 -25.04
CA PHE A 46 -19.55 55.58 -23.89
C PHE A 46 -20.48 54.37 -23.62
N PRO A 47 -20.81 54.11 -22.32
CA PRO A 47 -20.82 52.77 -21.74
C PRO A 47 -22.22 52.17 -21.66
N SER A 48 -22.38 50.95 -22.14
CA SER A 48 -23.62 50.18 -22.07
C SER A 48 -23.48 49.07 -21.03
N TRP A 49 -24.04 49.32 -19.86
CA TRP A 49 -24.23 48.39 -18.75
C TRP A 49 -25.26 47.32 -19.14
N LYS A 50 -24.84 46.29 -19.89
CA LYS A 50 -25.76 45.19 -20.26
C LYS A 50 -25.02 43.94 -20.74
N ASN A 51 -24.38 43.21 -19.82
CA ASN A 51 -24.04 41.79 -20.02
C ASN A 51 -24.32 41.03 -18.72
N ARG A 52 -25.58 40.62 -18.57
CA ARG A 52 -26.08 39.73 -17.51
C ARG A 52 -26.65 38.45 -18.14
N GLY A 53 -25.87 37.83 -19.03
CA GLY A 53 -26.30 36.69 -19.85
C GLY A 53 -25.37 35.47 -19.82
N GLU A 54 -24.07 35.63 -19.61
CA GLU A 54 -23.12 34.51 -19.79
C GLU A 54 -22.76 33.76 -18.50
N HIS A 55 -23.04 34.31 -17.31
CA HIS A 55 -22.79 33.59 -16.05
C HIS A 55 -23.81 32.48 -15.76
N ALA A 56 -24.92 32.41 -16.51
CA ALA A 56 -25.94 31.39 -16.31
C ALA A 56 -25.46 30.00 -16.75
N GLU A 57 -24.58 29.90 -17.74
CA GLU A 57 -24.13 28.60 -18.27
C GLU A 57 -23.03 27.99 -17.41
N VAL A 58 -22.05 28.77 -16.98
CA VAL A 58 -20.98 28.32 -16.08
C VAL A 58 -21.56 27.88 -14.72
N SER A 59 -22.59 28.56 -14.22
CA SER A 59 -23.24 28.18 -12.96
C SER A 59 -23.93 26.80 -13.00
N LYS A 60 -24.44 26.37 -14.16
CA LYS A 60 -25.07 25.05 -14.33
C LYS A 60 -24.06 23.92 -14.29
N ILE A 61 -22.89 24.10 -14.92
CA ILE A 61 -21.82 23.10 -14.93
C ILE A 61 -21.28 22.88 -13.51
N VAL A 62 -21.06 23.96 -12.75
CA VAL A 62 -20.60 23.89 -11.35
C VAL A 62 -21.65 23.22 -10.46
N ALA A 63 -22.94 23.53 -10.65
CA ALA A 63 -24.02 22.90 -9.89
C ALA A 63 -24.11 21.39 -10.14
N VAL A 64 -23.97 20.95 -11.41
CA VAL A 64 -23.97 19.52 -11.77
C VAL A 64 -22.77 18.81 -11.15
N ALA A 65 -21.57 19.40 -11.21
CA ALA A 65 -20.38 18.82 -10.58
C ALA A 65 -20.53 18.66 -9.07
N LEU A 66 -21.08 19.68 -8.38
CA LEU A 66 -21.37 19.61 -6.94
C LEU A 66 -22.39 18.52 -6.60
N VAL A 67 -23.45 18.37 -7.39
CA VAL A 67 -24.46 17.30 -7.20
C VAL A 67 -23.84 15.92 -7.40
N VAL A 68 -22.98 15.74 -8.41
CA VAL A 68 -22.27 14.47 -8.63
C VAL A 68 -21.32 14.15 -7.47
N ILE A 69 -20.58 15.13 -6.95
CA ILE A 69 -19.71 14.95 -5.79
C ILE A 69 -20.52 14.59 -4.55
N LEU A 70 -21.64 15.28 -4.29
CA LEU A 70 -22.51 15.01 -3.15
C LEU A 70 -23.18 13.63 -3.26
N LEU A 71 -23.67 13.23 -4.43
CA LEU A 71 -24.24 11.91 -4.66
C LEU A 71 -23.19 10.80 -4.54
N SER A 72 -21.96 11.06 -5.00
CA SER A 72 -20.84 10.12 -4.87
C SER A 72 -20.39 9.98 -3.42
N GLY A 73 -20.32 11.09 -2.68
CA GLY A 73 -20.02 11.12 -1.24
C GLY A 73 -21.11 10.43 -0.43
N ALA A 74 -22.38 10.70 -0.71
CA ALA A 74 -23.52 10.04 -0.06
C ALA A 74 -23.54 8.54 -0.34
N ARG A 75 -23.28 8.11 -1.59
CA ARG A 75 -23.15 6.68 -1.94
C ARG A 75 -21.94 6.04 -1.27
N TYR A 76 -20.80 6.73 -1.17
CA TYR A 76 -19.62 6.21 -0.49
C TYR A 76 -19.88 6.03 1.02
N ILE A 77 -20.47 7.03 1.68
CA ILE A 77 -20.85 6.96 3.11
C ILE A 77 -21.90 5.88 3.33
N ALA A 78 -22.92 5.79 2.47
CA ALA A 78 -23.93 4.73 2.52
C ALA A 78 -23.31 3.34 2.29
N SER A 79 -22.35 3.20 1.38
CA SER A 79 -21.64 1.94 1.11
C SER A 79 -20.77 1.49 2.28
N ARG A 80 -20.17 2.45 3.00
CA ARG A 80 -19.38 2.19 4.20
C ARG A 80 -20.28 1.78 5.37
N ARG A 81 -21.45 2.42 5.50
CA ARG A 81 -22.51 2.03 6.46
C ARG A 81 -23.22 0.72 6.10
N SER A 82 -23.29 0.33 4.83
CA SER A 82 -23.87 -0.96 4.46
C SER A 82 -22.90 -2.13 4.64
N ARG A 83 -21.58 -1.88 4.69
CA ARG A 83 -20.60 -2.91 5.07
C ARG A 83 -20.69 -3.30 6.54
N SER A 84 -21.12 -2.40 7.43
CA SER A 84 -21.32 -2.72 8.85
C SER A 84 -22.59 -3.55 9.13
N VAL A 85 -23.34 -3.94 8.10
CA VAL A 85 -24.45 -4.93 8.20
C VAL A 85 -24.12 -6.14 7.33
N LEU A 86 -22.83 -6.47 7.18
CA LEU A 86 -22.44 -7.80 6.77
C LEU A 86 -22.67 -8.70 7.98
N LYS A 87 -23.86 -9.30 8.02
CA LYS A 87 -24.21 -10.43 8.91
C LYS A 87 -22.98 -11.31 9.05
N THR A 88 -22.48 -11.49 10.28
CA THR A 88 -21.30 -12.31 10.61
C THR A 88 -21.35 -13.58 9.78
N GLN A 89 -20.50 -13.65 8.75
CA GLN A 89 -20.52 -14.80 7.85
C GLN A 89 -19.89 -15.96 8.60
N GLN A 90 -20.74 -16.78 9.21
CA GLN A 90 -20.28 -18.06 9.71
C GLN A 90 -19.72 -18.85 8.53
N PRO A 91 -18.54 -19.47 8.68
CA PRO A 91 -17.97 -20.29 7.62
C PRO A 91 -18.95 -21.41 7.26
N ALA A 92 -19.12 -21.68 5.96
CA ALA A 92 -19.93 -22.81 5.54
C ALA A 92 -19.18 -24.12 5.86
N LEU A 93 -19.88 -25.08 6.45
CA LEU A 93 -19.29 -26.28 7.06
C LEU A 93 -19.60 -27.57 6.28
N ASP A 94 -20.19 -27.47 5.09
CA ASP A 94 -20.41 -28.62 4.22
C ASP A 94 -19.08 -29.16 3.66
N ASP A 95 -19.07 -30.44 3.28
CA ASP A 95 -17.84 -31.11 2.81
C ASP A 95 -17.19 -30.38 1.65
N VAL A 96 -17.97 -29.89 0.69
CA VAL A 96 -17.45 -29.22 -0.51
C VAL A 96 -16.72 -27.94 -0.10
N THR A 97 -17.31 -27.15 0.79
CA THR A 97 -16.66 -25.94 1.32
C THR A 97 -15.41 -26.27 2.14
N MET A 98 -15.45 -27.32 2.99
CA MET A 98 -14.29 -27.71 3.80
C MET A 98 -13.08 -28.11 2.95
N HIS A 99 -13.31 -28.90 1.89
CA HIS A 99 -12.27 -29.26 0.93
C HIS A 99 -11.73 -28.01 0.23
N LYS A 100 -12.61 -27.10 -0.19
CA LYS A 100 -12.19 -25.83 -0.80
C LYS A 100 -11.31 -24.99 0.14
N TYR A 101 -11.68 -24.87 1.42
CA TYR A 101 -10.84 -24.15 2.39
C TYR A 101 -9.46 -24.80 2.53
N PHE A 102 -9.40 -26.13 2.56
CA PHE A 102 -8.15 -26.87 2.66
C PHE A 102 -7.27 -26.70 1.41
N ASP A 103 -7.86 -26.74 0.22
CA ASP A 103 -7.18 -26.52 -1.06
C ASP A 103 -6.65 -25.08 -1.19
N ASP A 104 -7.46 -24.10 -0.81
CA ASP A 104 -7.08 -22.68 -0.79
C ASP A 104 -5.92 -22.42 0.18
N PHE A 105 -5.97 -23.02 1.37
CA PHE A 105 -4.88 -23.01 2.35
C PHE A 105 -3.61 -23.66 1.78
N SER A 106 -3.72 -24.87 1.22
CA SER A 106 -2.58 -25.62 0.71
C SER A 106 -1.87 -24.85 -0.40
N ARG A 107 -2.64 -24.27 -1.33
CA ARG A 107 -2.12 -23.41 -2.41
C ARG A 107 -1.44 -22.16 -1.88
N ALA A 108 -1.99 -21.52 -0.85
CA ALA A 108 -1.38 -20.35 -0.23
C ALA A 108 -0.05 -20.72 0.45
N ALA A 109 0.01 -21.87 1.13
CA ALA A 109 1.23 -22.39 1.72
C ALA A 109 2.30 -22.72 0.67
N ASP A 110 1.92 -23.37 -0.45
CA ASP A 110 2.86 -23.65 -1.55
C ASP A 110 3.39 -22.34 -2.18
N LYS A 111 2.51 -21.34 -2.37
CA LYS A 111 2.93 -20.03 -2.89
C LYS A 111 3.89 -19.32 -1.93
N MET A 112 3.67 -19.43 -0.62
CA MET A 112 4.56 -18.89 0.41
C MET A 112 5.94 -19.57 0.37
N GLU A 113 5.99 -20.90 0.35
CA GLU A 113 7.22 -21.67 0.28
C GLU A 113 8.00 -21.32 -0.99
N HIS A 114 7.33 -21.32 -2.15
CA HIS A 114 7.95 -20.94 -3.41
C HIS A 114 8.48 -19.50 -3.40
N ALA A 115 7.70 -18.54 -2.90
CA ALA A 115 8.12 -17.14 -2.80
C ALA A 115 9.35 -16.95 -1.90
N TRP A 116 9.45 -17.74 -0.83
CA TRP A 116 10.62 -17.74 0.05
C TRP A 116 11.87 -18.31 -0.65
N GLU A 117 11.73 -19.45 -1.31
CA GLU A 117 12.82 -20.12 -2.03
C GLU A 117 13.43 -19.28 -3.15
N ILE A 118 12.60 -18.54 -3.90
CA ILE A 118 13.07 -17.67 -4.98
C ILE A 118 13.56 -16.30 -4.50
N SER A 119 13.29 -15.93 -3.25
CA SER A 119 13.72 -14.64 -2.70
C SER A 119 15.23 -14.64 -2.45
N GLY A 120 15.92 -13.61 -2.95
CA GLY A 120 17.36 -13.45 -2.71
C GLY A 120 17.69 -13.22 -1.22
N LEU A 121 18.96 -13.45 -0.85
CA LEU A 121 19.43 -13.30 0.52
C LEU A 121 19.13 -11.91 1.14
N PRO A 122 19.29 -10.76 0.44
CA PRO A 122 18.95 -9.45 1.01
C PRO A 122 17.47 -9.36 1.40
N VAL A 123 16.57 -9.94 0.61
CA VAL A 123 15.13 -9.97 0.87
C VAL A 123 14.82 -10.85 2.07
N GLN A 124 15.42 -12.04 2.16
CA GLN A 124 15.24 -12.92 3.31
C GLN A 124 15.75 -12.28 4.61
N GLN A 125 16.88 -11.58 4.57
CA GLN A 125 17.43 -10.83 5.72
C GLN A 125 16.53 -9.66 6.12
N ALA A 126 16.02 -8.89 5.16
CA ALA A 126 15.05 -7.83 5.44
C ALA A 126 13.75 -8.42 6.03
N PHE A 127 13.29 -9.56 5.52
CA PHE A 127 12.12 -10.24 6.07
C PHE A 127 12.35 -10.65 7.53
N GLN A 128 13.51 -11.22 7.81
CA GLN A 128 13.93 -11.58 9.16
C GLN A 128 13.96 -10.34 10.08
N GLN A 129 14.49 -9.21 9.61
CA GLN A 129 14.60 -7.98 10.38
C GLN A 129 13.24 -7.34 10.72
N TYR A 130 12.34 -7.22 9.74
CA TYR A 130 11.14 -6.36 9.85
C TYR A 130 9.84 -7.13 10.09
N PHE A 131 9.78 -8.40 9.71
CA PHE A 131 8.55 -9.21 9.71
C PHE A 131 8.65 -10.48 10.57
N THR A 132 9.75 -10.68 11.28
CA THR A 132 9.90 -11.78 12.26
C THR A 132 9.81 -11.24 13.68
N PRO A 133 9.09 -11.92 14.59
CA PRO A 133 9.00 -11.51 15.98
C PRO A 133 10.37 -11.29 16.63
N SER A 134 10.59 -10.07 17.12
CA SER A 134 11.83 -9.65 17.80
C SER A 134 11.50 -8.66 18.90
N LEU A 135 12.34 -8.54 19.93
CA LEU A 135 12.14 -7.59 21.04
C LEU A 135 13.04 -6.36 20.94
N LYS A 136 14.14 -6.45 20.20
CA LYS A 136 15.16 -5.41 20.04
C LYS A 136 15.95 -5.63 18.75
N ASP A 137 16.63 -4.58 18.29
CA ASP A 137 17.55 -4.67 17.17
C ASP A 137 18.76 -5.55 17.49
N GLY A 138 19.27 -6.24 16.48
CA GLY A 138 20.43 -7.12 16.60
C GLY A 138 20.22 -8.36 17.48
N GLN A 139 18.98 -8.67 17.87
CA GLN A 139 18.67 -9.95 18.51
C GLN A 139 19.05 -11.09 17.55
N GLU A 140 19.69 -12.14 18.06
CA GLU A 140 19.87 -13.38 17.29
C GLU A 140 18.49 -13.96 16.99
N LEU A 141 18.12 -13.90 15.71
CA LEU A 141 16.87 -14.45 15.21
C LEU A 141 17.12 -15.87 14.71
N SER A 142 16.06 -16.68 14.66
CA SER A 142 16.13 -18.02 14.09
C SER A 142 16.67 -17.96 12.66
N GLU A 143 17.56 -18.91 12.32
CA GLU A 143 18.08 -19.07 10.96
C GLU A 143 16.96 -19.17 9.91
N ASN A 144 15.82 -19.75 10.29
CA ASN A 144 14.63 -19.81 9.45
C ASN A 144 13.48 -19.01 10.09
N PRO A 145 13.23 -17.76 9.66
CA PRO A 145 12.16 -16.93 10.20
C PRO A 145 10.76 -17.50 9.97
N LEU A 146 10.60 -18.41 9.00
CA LEU A 146 9.33 -19.08 8.71
C LEU A 146 9.12 -20.37 9.50
N ALA A 147 10.10 -20.84 10.28
CA ALA A 147 10.04 -22.16 10.91
C ALA A 147 8.78 -22.38 11.76
N ALA A 148 8.36 -21.38 12.54
CA ALA A 148 7.12 -21.45 13.33
C ALA A 148 5.89 -21.62 12.43
N ILE A 149 5.77 -20.79 11.39
CA ILE A 149 4.66 -20.82 10.43
C ILE A 149 4.64 -22.15 9.68
N SER A 150 5.79 -22.58 9.13
CA SER A 150 5.92 -23.86 8.40
C SER A 150 5.58 -25.07 9.29
N ASN A 151 5.90 -25.04 10.58
CA ASN A 151 5.51 -26.08 11.52
C ASN A 151 3.97 -26.15 11.67
N HIS A 152 3.31 -25.00 11.79
CA HIS A 152 1.85 -24.92 11.84
C HIS A 152 1.18 -25.38 10.54
N VAL A 153 1.72 -24.98 9.40
CA VAL A 153 1.28 -25.44 8.07
C VAL A 153 1.41 -26.97 7.96
N ALA A 154 2.57 -27.53 8.30
CA ALA A 154 2.82 -28.96 8.21
C ALA A 154 1.92 -29.78 9.12
N LYS A 155 1.65 -29.29 10.35
CA LYS A 155 0.70 -29.92 11.27
C LYS A 155 -0.73 -29.87 10.72
N MET A 156 -1.15 -28.73 10.19
CA MET A 156 -2.50 -28.57 9.65
C MET A 156 -2.73 -29.43 8.40
N ARG A 157 -1.74 -29.55 7.51
CA ARG A 157 -1.79 -30.45 6.33
C ARG A 157 -1.97 -31.93 6.70
N ARG A 158 -1.60 -32.33 7.93
CA ARG A 158 -1.77 -33.70 8.43
C ARG A 158 -3.10 -33.93 9.15
N CYS A 159 -3.86 -32.88 9.43
CA CYS A 159 -5.16 -33.02 10.07
C CYS A 159 -6.19 -33.54 9.06
N GLU A 160 -7.00 -34.51 9.49
CA GLU A 160 -8.17 -34.93 8.74
C GLU A 160 -9.30 -33.90 8.91
N VAL A 161 -10.11 -33.73 7.86
CA VAL A 161 -11.31 -32.90 7.94
C VAL A 161 -12.27 -33.56 8.93
N PRO A 162 -12.73 -32.84 9.98
CA PRO A 162 -13.66 -33.42 10.95
C PRO A 162 -14.96 -33.90 10.26
N PRO A 163 -15.62 -34.93 10.79
CA PRO A 163 -16.87 -35.42 10.22
C PRO A 163 -18.00 -34.38 10.33
N ASP A 164 -19.03 -34.51 9.50
CA ASP A 164 -20.15 -33.56 9.38
C ASP A 164 -20.96 -33.39 10.68
N TYR A 165 -21.07 -34.45 11.47
CA TYR A 165 -21.71 -34.42 12.78
C TYR A 165 -20.90 -33.63 13.84
N ALA A 166 -19.61 -33.37 13.62
CA ALA A 166 -18.75 -32.66 14.56
C ALA A 166 -18.68 -31.16 14.24
N VAL A 167 -19.83 -30.48 14.34
CA VAL A 167 -20.03 -29.09 13.90
C VAL A 167 -19.00 -28.11 14.46
N GLU A 168 -18.75 -28.13 15.78
CA GLU A 168 -17.77 -27.21 16.39
C GLU A 168 -16.33 -27.52 15.96
N ALA A 169 -15.97 -28.81 15.84
CA ALA A 169 -14.65 -29.19 15.34
C ALA A 169 -14.44 -28.74 13.88
N ARG A 170 -15.47 -28.83 13.03
CA ARG A 170 -15.43 -28.29 11.66
C ARG A 170 -15.26 -26.79 11.63
N LYS A 171 -15.97 -26.07 12.49
CA LYS A 171 -15.87 -24.62 12.61
C LYS A 171 -14.46 -24.21 13.03
N ASP A 172 -13.92 -24.84 14.06
CA ASP A 172 -12.55 -24.62 14.53
C ASP A 172 -11.52 -24.91 13.45
N PHE A 173 -11.70 -26.02 12.72
CA PHE A 173 -10.86 -26.38 11.58
C PHE A 173 -10.91 -25.34 10.45
N ALA A 174 -12.11 -24.88 10.07
CA ALA A 174 -12.29 -23.87 9.02
C ALA A 174 -11.67 -22.53 9.42
N LEU A 175 -11.89 -22.07 10.66
CA LEU A 175 -11.30 -20.83 11.17
C LEU A 175 -9.78 -20.90 11.18
N HIS A 176 -9.22 -22.03 11.62
CA HIS A 176 -7.76 -22.19 11.68
C HIS A 176 -7.13 -22.31 10.27
N LEU A 177 -7.81 -22.96 9.31
CA LEU A 177 -7.39 -22.95 7.90
C LEU A 177 -7.36 -21.53 7.33
N GLN A 178 -8.39 -20.73 7.59
CA GLN A 178 -8.46 -19.35 7.13
C GLN A 178 -7.34 -18.50 7.74
N LEU A 179 -7.10 -18.62 9.05
CA LEU A 179 -5.97 -17.95 9.71
C LEU A 179 -4.63 -18.28 9.04
N LEU A 180 -4.32 -19.57 8.88
CA LEU A 180 -3.05 -20.00 8.27
C LEU A 180 -2.95 -19.58 6.80
N ARG A 181 -4.06 -19.65 6.04
CA ARG A 181 -4.12 -19.12 4.67
C ARG A 181 -3.77 -17.63 4.64
N SER A 182 -4.34 -16.83 5.55
CA SER A 182 -4.08 -15.40 5.64
C SER A 182 -2.62 -15.10 6.00
N ILE A 183 -2.05 -15.87 6.94
CA ILE A 183 -0.62 -15.79 7.28
C ILE A 183 0.25 -16.08 6.06
N CYS A 184 0.02 -17.20 5.37
CA CYS A 184 0.81 -17.55 4.19
C CYS A 184 0.72 -16.48 3.10
N ARG A 185 -0.48 -15.95 2.83
CA ARG A 185 -0.68 -14.85 1.87
C ARG A 185 0.02 -13.56 2.28
N ALA A 186 -0.03 -13.21 3.57
CA ALA A 186 0.65 -12.04 4.10
C ALA A 186 2.17 -12.18 3.99
N VAL A 187 2.74 -13.35 4.33
CA VAL A 187 4.17 -13.65 4.12
C VAL A 187 4.56 -13.45 2.65
N THR A 188 3.80 -14.05 1.72
CA THR A 188 4.05 -13.86 0.28
C THR A 188 4.03 -12.39 -0.12
N VAL A 189 3.05 -11.63 0.35
CA VAL A 189 2.92 -10.19 0.05
C VAL A 189 4.09 -9.37 0.61
N ARG A 190 4.60 -9.71 1.81
CA ARG A 190 5.79 -9.05 2.37
C ARG A 190 7.07 -9.40 1.61
N LEU A 191 7.21 -10.63 1.13
CA LEU A 191 8.33 -11.02 0.27
C LEU A 191 8.25 -10.30 -1.09
N GLU A 192 7.07 -10.20 -1.70
CA GLU A 192 6.84 -9.44 -2.93
C GLU A 192 7.17 -7.94 -2.75
N GLU A 193 6.82 -7.36 -1.60
CA GLU A 193 7.16 -5.98 -1.23
C GLU A 193 8.69 -5.76 -1.17
N LEU A 194 9.39 -6.63 -0.44
CA LEU A 194 10.85 -6.51 -0.27
C LEU A 194 11.60 -6.76 -1.58
N ASN A 195 11.15 -7.71 -2.40
CA ASN A 195 11.68 -7.90 -3.76
C ASN A 195 11.49 -6.64 -4.62
N TRP A 196 10.33 -5.98 -4.50
CA TRP A 196 10.08 -4.72 -5.21
C TRP A 196 11.02 -3.60 -4.74
N TYR A 197 11.34 -3.51 -3.44
CA TYR A 197 12.35 -2.56 -2.95
C TYR A 197 13.74 -2.80 -3.54
N VAL A 198 14.20 -4.06 -3.58
CA VAL A 198 15.49 -4.39 -4.21
C VAL A 198 15.50 -3.96 -5.67
N TYR A 199 14.46 -4.30 -6.43
CA TYR A 199 14.32 -3.88 -7.81
C TYR A 199 14.36 -2.35 -7.98
N VAL A 200 13.64 -1.60 -7.13
CA VAL A 200 13.65 -0.13 -7.19
C VAL A 200 15.04 0.43 -6.91
N ASN A 201 15.72 -0.07 -5.88
CA ASN A 201 17.07 0.37 -5.55
C ASN A 201 18.06 0.04 -6.67
N GLU A 202 18.01 -1.16 -7.26
CA GLU A 202 18.91 -1.54 -8.34
C GLU A 202 18.80 -0.61 -9.56
N ASN A 203 17.58 -0.17 -9.89
CA ASN A 203 17.30 0.69 -11.04
C ASN A 203 17.50 2.18 -10.78
N THR A 204 17.19 2.67 -9.59
CA THR A 204 17.15 4.11 -9.29
C THR A 204 18.21 4.56 -8.31
N LYS A 205 18.89 3.62 -7.64
CA LYS A 205 19.85 3.85 -6.55
C LYS A 205 19.27 4.58 -5.34
N VAL A 206 17.96 4.75 -5.28
CA VAL A 206 17.25 5.30 -4.12
C VAL A 206 17.34 4.30 -2.95
N PRO A 207 17.71 4.74 -1.74
CA PRO A 207 17.82 3.85 -0.58
C PRO A 207 16.48 3.27 -0.17
N VAL A 208 16.49 2.01 0.24
CA VAL A 208 15.33 1.23 0.67
C VAL A 208 15.65 0.48 1.96
N PRO A 209 14.65 0.07 2.77
CA PRO A 209 14.88 -0.65 4.02
C PRO A 209 15.20 -2.13 3.77
N VAL A 210 16.23 -2.41 3.00
CA VAL A 210 16.75 -3.75 2.73
C VAL A 210 18.26 -3.74 3.00
N PRO A 211 18.82 -4.69 3.78
CA PRO A 211 20.26 -4.76 4.01
C PRO A 211 21.06 -4.74 2.71
N GLY A 212 22.10 -3.91 2.64
CA GLY A 212 22.91 -3.69 1.44
C GLY A 212 22.31 -2.72 0.42
N HIS A 213 21.08 -2.26 0.64
CA HIS A 213 20.38 -1.29 -0.22
C HIS A 213 19.88 -0.06 0.57
N ASN A 214 20.28 0.06 1.84
CA ASN A 214 19.88 1.13 2.76
C ASN A 214 20.92 2.25 2.89
N GLU A 215 22.03 2.18 2.16
CA GLU A 215 23.05 3.21 2.16
C GLU A 215 22.50 4.50 1.56
N SER A 216 22.62 5.61 2.29
CA SER A 216 22.15 6.91 1.81
C SER A 216 22.77 7.25 0.46
N TYR A 217 21.91 7.66 -0.47
CA TYR A 217 22.36 8.07 -1.78
C TYR A 217 23.16 9.37 -1.65
N SER A 218 24.42 9.34 -2.09
CA SER A 218 25.20 10.57 -2.19
C SER A 218 24.66 11.36 -3.36
N TYR A 219 23.81 12.35 -3.08
CA TYR A 219 23.41 13.35 -4.05
C TYR A 219 24.63 14.18 -4.40
N SER A 220 25.46 13.69 -5.32
CA SER A 220 26.51 14.48 -5.96
C SER A 220 25.85 15.45 -6.94
N PHE A 221 25.04 16.36 -6.41
CA PHE A 221 24.61 17.53 -7.16
C PHE A 221 25.84 18.42 -7.26
N SER A 222 26.67 18.14 -8.26
CA SER A 222 27.72 19.05 -8.66
C SER A 222 27.04 20.31 -9.14
N ALA A 223 27.02 21.34 -8.29
CA ALA A 223 26.61 22.70 -8.62
C ALA A 223 27.37 23.30 -9.85
N ASN A 224 28.36 22.55 -10.35
CA ASN A 224 29.19 22.85 -11.51
C ASN A 224 28.92 21.92 -12.72
N MET A 225 27.75 21.27 -12.81
CA MET A 225 27.34 20.64 -14.07
C MET A 225 27.11 21.77 -15.09
N GLU A 226 28.18 22.09 -15.83
CA GLU A 226 28.15 22.92 -17.02
C GLU A 226 27.05 22.39 -17.96
N GLU A 227 25.98 23.18 -18.11
CA GLU A 227 24.99 23.23 -19.20
C GLU A 227 25.05 22.09 -20.23
N LYS A 228 24.86 20.84 -19.81
CA LYS A 228 24.16 19.89 -20.66
C LYS A 228 22.69 20.23 -20.48
N GLU A 229 22.08 20.76 -21.54
CA GLU A 229 20.62 20.92 -21.67
C GLU A 229 19.94 19.54 -21.60
N GLU A 230 19.99 18.89 -20.44
CA GLU A 230 19.05 17.81 -20.15
C GLU A 230 17.69 18.48 -19.93
N GLU A 231 16.71 18.02 -20.70
CA GLU A 231 15.34 18.52 -20.65
C GLU A 231 14.79 18.35 -19.24
N GLY A 232 14.41 19.46 -18.61
CA GLY A 232 13.92 19.43 -17.25
C GLY A 232 12.50 18.85 -17.18
N VAL A 233 12.13 18.36 -16.00
CA VAL A 233 10.80 17.83 -15.75
C VAL A 233 9.94 18.92 -15.10
N PRO A 234 8.79 19.30 -15.70
CA PRO A 234 7.90 20.30 -15.11
C PRO A 234 7.08 19.72 -13.95
N ALA A 235 6.65 20.57 -13.01
CA ALA A 235 5.85 20.19 -11.85
C ALA A 235 4.56 19.44 -12.21
N SER A 236 3.95 19.84 -13.34
CA SER A 236 2.72 19.24 -13.86
C SER A 236 2.89 17.76 -14.23
N ALA A 237 4.10 17.34 -14.65
CA ALA A 237 4.39 15.94 -14.94
C ALA A 237 4.38 15.09 -13.66
N LEU A 238 5.00 15.56 -12.58
CA LEU A 238 4.93 14.92 -11.26
C LEU A 238 3.46 14.80 -10.80
N LEU A 239 2.70 15.89 -10.82
CA LEU A 239 1.32 15.88 -10.36
C LEU A 239 0.45 14.92 -11.18
N ARG A 240 0.60 14.95 -12.51
CA ARG A 240 -0.12 14.03 -13.41
C ARG A 240 0.22 12.57 -13.13
N SER A 241 1.48 12.26 -12.84
CA SER A 241 1.90 10.89 -12.47
C SER A 241 1.18 10.36 -11.22
N ARG A 242 0.67 11.27 -10.38
CA ARG A 242 -0.07 10.99 -9.14
C ARG A 242 -1.59 11.11 -9.29
N GLY A 243 -2.10 11.34 -10.49
CA GLY A 243 -3.52 11.65 -10.70
C GLY A 243 -3.95 12.98 -10.05
N LEU A 244 -2.99 13.88 -9.79
CA LEU A 244 -3.23 15.22 -9.29
C LEU A 244 -3.18 16.22 -10.46
N CYS A 245 -3.81 17.39 -10.26
CA CYS A 245 -3.88 18.45 -11.26
C CYS A 245 -3.25 19.74 -10.71
N GLY A 246 -2.65 20.55 -11.58
CA GLY A 246 -2.02 21.82 -11.21
C GLY A 246 -0.55 21.87 -11.65
N GLY A 247 0.27 22.63 -10.92
CA GLY A 247 1.71 22.75 -11.20
C GLY A 247 2.01 23.63 -12.40
N GLY A 248 1.39 24.81 -12.47
CA GLY A 248 1.58 25.79 -13.54
C GLY A 248 2.92 26.54 -13.48
N SER A 249 3.87 26.08 -12.67
CA SER A 249 5.21 26.67 -12.65
C SER A 249 5.90 26.38 -13.99
N PRO A 250 6.46 27.40 -14.67
CA PRO A 250 7.29 27.18 -15.85
C PRO A 250 8.68 26.64 -15.47
N GLN A 251 9.00 26.55 -14.17
CA GLN A 251 10.27 26.00 -13.72
C GLN A 251 10.29 24.49 -13.94
N GLU A 252 11.45 24.01 -14.38
CA GLU A 252 11.73 22.61 -14.57
C GLU A 252 12.83 22.17 -13.60
N VAL A 253 12.80 20.89 -13.25
CA VAL A 253 13.74 20.27 -12.32
C VAL A 253 14.51 19.20 -13.07
N ASP A 254 15.79 19.07 -12.74
CA ASP A 254 16.66 18.00 -13.25
C ASP A 254 15.93 16.64 -13.27
N GLU A 255 15.97 15.97 -14.42
CA GLU A 255 15.19 14.75 -14.64
C GLU A 255 15.54 13.66 -13.62
N THR A 256 16.83 13.51 -13.31
CA THR A 256 17.30 12.52 -12.35
C THR A 256 16.78 12.81 -10.95
N LEU A 257 16.84 14.07 -10.53
CA LEU A 257 16.31 14.50 -9.24
C LEU A 257 14.79 14.32 -9.15
N ALA A 258 14.05 14.75 -10.18
CA ALA A 258 12.60 14.57 -10.24
C ALA A 258 12.20 13.09 -10.21
N ARG A 259 12.94 12.23 -10.92
CA ARG A 259 12.76 10.77 -10.93
C ARG A 259 13.04 10.15 -9.56
N ASN A 260 14.12 10.54 -8.89
CA ASN A 260 14.45 10.04 -7.55
C ASN A 260 13.37 10.42 -6.53
N PHE A 261 12.93 11.68 -6.57
CA PHE A 261 11.83 12.15 -5.73
C PHE A 261 10.53 11.38 -6.00
N THR A 262 10.18 11.21 -7.28
CA THR A 262 8.98 10.46 -7.68
C THR A 262 9.04 9.00 -7.21
N THR A 263 10.22 8.39 -7.27
CA THR A 263 10.49 7.02 -6.81
C THR A 263 10.30 6.89 -5.31
N LEU A 264 10.84 7.82 -4.51
CA LEU A 264 10.61 7.84 -3.07
C LEU A 264 9.13 7.94 -2.74
N LEU A 265 8.42 8.89 -3.34
CA LEU A 265 6.97 8.98 -3.13
C LEU A 265 6.24 7.68 -3.55
N ALA A 266 6.79 6.91 -4.50
CA ALA A 266 6.19 5.66 -4.97
C ALA A 266 6.44 4.52 -3.99
N ILE A 267 7.60 4.50 -3.33
CA ILE A 267 7.92 3.60 -2.22
C ILE A 267 6.87 3.74 -1.10
N GLU A 268 6.55 4.96 -0.68
CA GLU A 268 5.53 5.22 0.34
C GLU A 268 4.16 4.66 -0.07
N SER A 269 3.72 4.97 -1.29
CA SER A 269 2.42 4.51 -1.81
C SER A 269 2.35 2.99 -1.97
N LYS A 270 3.46 2.37 -2.38
CA LYS A 270 3.55 0.91 -2.53
C LYS A 270 3.52 0.22 -1.19
N HIS A 271 4.31 0.70 -0.22
CA HIS A 271 4.24 0.20 1.15
C HIS A 271 2.81 0.26 1.71
N ALA A 272 2.12 1.38 1.55
CA ALA A 272 0.72 1.52 1.96
C ALA A 272 -0.21 0.49 1.27
N SER A 273 0.04 0.20 -0.02
CA SER A 273 -0.73 -0.81 -0.77
C SER A 273 -0.46 -2.23 -0.25
N TYR A 274 0.80 -2.57 0.05
CA TYR A 274 1.16 -3.88 0.63
C TYR A 274 0.59 -4.06 2.04
N ASN A 275 0.61 -3.00 2.87
CA ASN A 275 -0.05 -2.96 4.16
C ASN A 275 -1.56 -3.21 4.05
N MET A 276 -2.23 -2.54 3.11
CA MET A 276 -3.66 -2.76 2.84
C MET A 276 -3.94 -4.19 2.37
N ALA A 277 -3.08 -4.76 1.53
CA ALA A 277 -3.23 -6.14 1.07
C ALA A 277 -3.04 -7.15 2.23
N ALA A 278 -2.04 -6.95 3.09
CA ALA A 278 -1.83 -7.78 4.28
C ALA A 278 -3.04 -7.69 5.23
N ARG A 279 -3.49 -6.47 5.56
CA ARG A 279 -4.70 -6.22 6.36
C ARG A 279 -5.92 -6.93 5.77
N TYR A 280 -6.16 -6.78 4.47
CA TYR A 280 -7.30 -7.39 3.79
C TYR A 280 -7.35 -8.92 3.97
N TYR A 281 -6.21 -9.61 3.99
CA TYR A 281 -6.21 -11.05 4.24
C TYR A 281 -6.64 -11.42 5.67
N PHE A 282 -6.40 -10.55 6.64
CA PHE A 282 -6.82 -10.77 8.02
C PHE A 282 -8.21 -10.21 8.32
N GLU A 283 -8.73 -9.25 7.55
CA GLU A 283 -10.05 -8.66 7.75
C GLU A 283 -11.15 -9.74 7.79
N ASP A 284 -11.21 -10.63 6.79
CA ASP A 284 -12.23 -11.69 6.77
C ASP A 284 -12.19 -12.58 8.02
N PHE A 285 -11.00 -12.89 8.53
CA PHE A 285 -10.84 -13.66 9.75
C PHE A 285 -11.26 -12.83 10.97
N LEU A 286 -10.74 -11.61 11.13
CA LEU A 286 -10.97 -10.74 12.28
C LEU A 286 -12.43 -10.29 12.40
N GLU A 287 -13.12 -10.04 11.27
CA GLU A 287 -14.53 -9.67 11.23
C GLU A 287 -15.44 -10.72 11.88
N MET A 288 -15.06 -12.00 11.86
CA MET A 288 -15.83 -13.06 12.53
C MET A 288 -15.83 -12.94 14.05
N PHE A 289 -14.91 -12.18 14.62
CA PHE A 289 -14.72 -12.02 16.06
C PHE A 289 -15.02 -10.60 16.54
N GLY A 290 -15.23 -9.65 15.63
CA GLY A 290 -15.66 -8.30 15.96
C GLY A 290 -17.12 -8.29 16.42
N GLU A 291 -17.37 -7.94 17.68
CA GLU A 291 -18.73 -7.64 18.14
C GLU A 291 -19.26 -6.40 17.40
N ASP A 292 -20.52 -6.45 16.98
CA ASP A 292 -21.26 -5.48 16.16
C ASP A 292 -21.00 -4.01 16.57
N GLY A 293 -19.93 -3.38 16.05
CA GLY A 293 -19.74 -1.93 15.88
C GLY A 293 -19.91 -1.00 17.10
N THR A 294 -20.26 -1.50 18.29
CA THR A 294 -20.42 -0.69 19.48
C THR A 294 -19.07 -0.57 20.16
N SER A 295 -18.56 0.66 20.25
CA SER A 295 -17.24 1.07 20.74
C SER A 295 -16.93 0.71 22.20
N HIS A 296 -17.65 -0.24 22.79
CA HIS A 296 -17.41 -0.85 24.08
C HIS A 296 -17.18 -2.35 23.83
N ALA A 297 -16.01 -2.66 23.27
CA ALA A 297 -15.59 -4.03 23.00
C ALA A 297 -15.49 -4.79 24.33
N THR A 298 -16.47 -5.65 24.61
CA THR A 298 -16.25 -6.69 25.59
C THR A 298 -15.21 -7.62 24.96
N PRO A 299 -14.14 -8.03 25.67
CA PRO A 299 -13.17 -8.95 25.10
C PRO A 299 -13.90 -10.17 24.55
N SER A 300 -13.79 -10.38 23.23
CA SER A 300 -14.48 -11.49 22.57
C SER A 300 -14.11 -12.78 23.30
N THR A 301 -15.10 -13.37 23.98
CA THR A 301 -14.92 -14.67 24.67
C THR A 301 -14.75 -15.81 23.68
N PHE A 302 -14.92 -15.52 22.39
CA PHE A 302 -14.83 -16.46 21.32
C PHE A 302 -13.40 -17.03 21.22
N LYS A 303 -13.31 -18.33 21.39
CA LYS A 303 -12.09 -19.11 21.29
C LYS A 303 -12.37 -20.25 20.33
N HIS A 304 -11.63 -20.31 19.23
CA HIS A 304 -11.58 -21.52 18.42
C HIS A 304 -10.40 -22.38 18.88
N GLN A 305 -10.54 -23.70 18.78
CA GLN A 305 -9.46 -24.62 19.12
C GLN A 305 -8.56 -24.86 17.92
N ILE A 306 -7.26 -24.95 18.17
CA ILE A 306 -6.26 -25.32 17.18
C ILE A 306 -6.39 -26.84 16.93
N PRO A 307 -6.76 -27.30 15.72
CA PRO A 307 -7.19 -28.69 15.48
C PRO A 307 -6.18 -29.76 15.92
N TYR A 308 -4.88 -29.55 15.69
CA TYR A 308 -3.83 -30.52 16.03
C TYR A 308 -3.33 -30.44 17.48
N THR A 309 -3.80 -29.48 18.29
CA THR A 309 -3.38 -29.40 19.71
C THR A 309 -4.55 -29.38 20.70
N GLY A 310 -5.77 -29.06 20.25
CA GLY A 310 -6.92 -28.78 21.10
C GLY A 310 -6.78 -27.52 21.95
N LYS A 311 -5.67 -26.77 21.83
CA LYS A 311 -5.48 -25.51 22.58
C LYS A 311 -6.32 -24.42 21.95
N ALA A 312 -6.94 -23.58 22.79
CA ALA A 312 -7.63 -22.38 22.33
C ALA A 312 -6.64 -21.39 21.70
N PHE A 313 -6.94 -20.92 20.48
CA PHE A 313 -6.23 -19.81 19.87
C PHE A 313 -6.64 -18.48 20.54
N ARG A 314 -5.70 -17.54 20.64
CA ARG A 314 -5.88 -16.26 21.35
C ARG A 314 -6.46 -15.19 20.44
N THR A 315 -7.60 -15.46 19.81
CA THR A 315 -8.16 -14.54 18.81
C THR A 315 -8.43 -13.14 19.35
N GLY A 316 -8.92 -13.00 20.59
CA GLY A 316 -9.17 -11.69 21.19
C GLY A 316 -7.92 -10.82 21.28
N ALA A 317 -6.80 -11.41 21.72
CA ALA A 317 -5.52 -10.70 21.80
C ALA A 317 -4.99 -10.31 20.41
N LEU A 318 -5.19 -11.17 19.41
CA LEU A 318 -4.86 -10.84 18.03
C LEU A 318 -5.71 -9.69 17.50
N ALA A 319 -7.03 -9.72 17.73
CA ALA A 319 -7.94 -8.68 17.27
C ALA A 319 -7.63 -7.33 17.91
N GLU A 320 -7.29 -7.30 19.20
CA GLU A 320 -6.87 -6.09 19.91
C GLU A 320 -5.56 -5.51 19.34
N ALA A 321 -4.55 -6.35 19.14
CA ALA A 321 -3.28 -5.93 18.53
C ALA A 321 -3.49 -5.41 17.09
N ALA A 322 -4.27 -6.12 16.29
CA ALA A 322 -4.60 -5.70 14.93
C ALA A 322 -5.36 -4.36 14.91
N ALA A 323 -6.31 -4.15 15.83
CA ALA A 323 -7.05 -2.90 15.95
C ALA A 323 -6.13 -1.72 16.27
N HIS A 324 -5.12 -1.91 17.14
CA HIS A 324 -4.13 -0.88 17.43
C HIS A 324 -3.35 -0.47 16.17
N ILE A 325 -2.86 -1.45 15.39
CA ILE A 325 -2.15 -1.20 14.12
C ILE A 325 -3.06 -0.50 13.10
N PHE A 326 -4.31 -0.95 12.95
CA PHE A 326 -5.23 -0.39 11.98
C PHE A 326 -5.62 1.05 12.32
N HIS A 327 -5.77 1.37 13.62
CA HIS A 327 -6.03 2.74 14.06
C HIS A 327 -4.86 3.68 13.75
N GLU A 328 -3.61 3.23 13.94
CA GLU A 328 -2.42 3.99 13.59
C GLU A 328 -2.42 4.36 12.10
N TRP A 329 -2.80 3.42 11.23
CA TRP A 329 -2.84 3.64 9.78
C TRP A 329 -3.98 4.54 9.33
N ASP A 330 -5.19 4.32 9.84
CA ASP A 330 -6.38 5.08 9.45
C ASP A 330 -6.25 6.58 9.83
N SER A 331 -5.39 6.89 10.81
CA SER A 331 -5.09 8.28 11.21
C SER A 331 -4.30 9.06 10.15
N THR A 332 -3.62 8.37 9.23
CA THR A 332 -2.81 9.01 8.20
C THR A 332 -3.71 9.41 7.03
N THR A 333 -4.29 10.60 7.08
CA THR A 333 -5.25 11.04 6.05
C THR A 333 -4.60 11.09 4.66
N ASN A 334 -5.22 10.43 3.66
CA ASN A 334 -4.82 10.49 2.23
C ASN A 334 -4.62 11.93 1.73
N TYR A 335 -5.34 12.88 2.33
CA TYR A 335 -5.26 14.29 1.99
C TYR A 335 -3.94 14.96 2.42
N ALA A 336 -3.29 14.49 3.49
CA ALA A 336 -2.00 15.02 3.93
C ALA A 336 -0.90 14.77 2.89
N SER A 337 -0.86 13.55 2.31
CA SER A 337 0.09 13.20 1.25
C SER A 337 -0.14 14.05 -0.01
N ALA A 338 -1.39 14.16 -0.47
CA ALA A 338 -1.71 15.01 -1.62
C ALA A 338 -1.31 16.47 -1.40
N ARG A 339 -1.60 17.04 -0.22
CA ARG A 339 -1.22 18.40 0.15
C ARG A 339 0.31 18.58 0.18
N LYS A 340 1.05 17.59 0.67
CA LYS A 340 2.52 17.60 0.66
C LYS A 340 3.06 17.68 -0.76
N VAL A 341 2.56 16.84 -1.67
CA VAL A 341 2.97 16.84 -3.09
C VAL A 341 2.63 18.17 -3.76
N HIS A 342 1.44 18.72 -3.53
CA HIS A 342 1.07 20.04 -4.06
C HIS A 342 2.01 21.15 -3.58
N ARG A 343 2.33 21.20 -2.28
CA ARG A 343 3.26 22.21 -1.74
C ARG A 343 4.64 22.16 -2.41
N ILE A 344 5.12 20.96 -2.72
CA ILE A 344 6.41 20.78 -3.39
C ILE A 344 6.30 21.21 -4.87
N ALA A 345 5.21 20.84 -5.54
CA ALA A 345 4.94 21.26 -6.91
C ALA A 345 4.74 22.79 -7.06
N ASP A 346 4.23 23.47 -6.04
CA ASP A 346 4.10 24.92 -6.00
C ASP A 346 5.47 25.63 -5.87
N ASN A 347 6.50 24.92 -5.38
CA ASN A 347 7.87 25.42 -5.19
C ASN A 347 8.87 24.59 -6.02
N TRP A 348 8.51 24.25 -7.26
CA TRP A 348 9.22 23.27 -8.08
C TRP A 348 10.57 23.79 -8.63
N THR A 349 11.60 23.75 -7.79
CA THR A 349 12.99 24.08 -8.13
C THR A 349 13.93 22.96 -7.72
N ASN A 350 15.13 22.87 -8.32
CA ASN A 350 16.13 21.85 -7.96
C ASN A 350 16.43 21.85 -6.45
N ASP A 351 16.62 23.01 -5.84
CA ASP A 351 16.93 23.12 -4.40
C ASP A 351 15.79 22.64 -3.50
N GLU A 352 14.55 22.97 -3.86
CA GLU A 352 13.37 22.56 -3.08
C GLU A 352 13.07 21.06 -3.26
N VAL A 353 13.18 20.54 -4.50
CA VAL A 353 13.00 19.10 -4.76
C VAL A 353 14.12 18.29 -4.10
N LEU A 354 15.36 18.76 -4.09
CA LEU A 354 16.46 18.11 -3.39
C LEU A 354 16.21 18.04 -1.89
N ARG A 355 15.81 19.16 -1.27
CA ARG A 355 15.44 19.18 0.15
C ARG A 355 14.27 18.25 0.44
N ALA A 356 13.24 18.26 -0.41
CA ALA A 356 12.08 17.38 -0.28
C ALA A 356 12.47 15.89 -0.41
N THR A 357 13.39 15.57 -1.31
CA THR A 357 13.92 14.22 -1.53
C THR A 357 14.67 13.72 -0.30
N GLN A 358 15.60 14.51 0.23
CA GLN A 358 16.34 14.18 1.46
C GLN A 358 15.41 14.05 2.67
N GLN A 359 14.41 14.91 2.77
CA GLN A 359 13.41 14.84 3.83
C GLN A 359 12.55 13.58 3.72
N GLN A 360 12.12 13.21 2.51
CA GLN A 360 11.34 11.99 2.27
C GLN A 360 12.15 10.74 2.61
N GLU A 361 13.44 10.69 2.27
CA GLU A 361 14.34 9.60 2.64
C GLU A 361 14.42 9.42 4.16
N LYS A 362 14.61 10.51 4.91
CA LYS A 362 14.62 10.49 6.39
C LYS A 362 13.29 10.03 6.97
N GLU A 363 12.18 10.53 6.43
CA GLU A 363 10.84 10.17 6.86
C GLU A 363 10.54 8.68 6.63
N HIS A 364 11.00 8.12 5.51
CA HIS A 364 10.89 6.68 5.28
C HIS A 364 11.66 5.88 6.31
N ALA A 365 12.96 6.15 6.48
CA ALA A 365 13.80 5.42 7.42
C ALA A 365 13.21 5.48 8.84
N HIS A 366 12.79 6.68 9.27
CA HIS A 366 12.13 6.86 10.56
C HIS A 366 10.81 6.08 10.65
N SER A 367 9.95 6.15 9.63
CA SER A 367 8.65 5.46 9.63
C SER A 367 8.77 3.94 9.73
N PHE A 368 9.77 3.32 9.10
CA PHE A 368 9.99 1.87 9.24
C PHE A 368 10.39 1.51 10.66
N GLN A 369 11.30 2.27 11.26
CA GLN A 369 11.75 2.05 12.63
C GLN A 369 10.62 2.24 13.64
N THR A 370 9.86 3.34 13.54
CA THR A 370 8.73 3.61 14.45
C THR A 370 7.68 2.50 14.40
N ARG A 371 7.37 1.95 13.22
CA ARG A 371 6.42 0.84 13.08
C ARG A 371 6.95 -0.45 13.71
N LEU A 372 8.23 -0.75 13.51
CA LEU A 372 8.87 -1.90 14.14
C LEU A 372 8.87 -1.77 15.67
N GLU A 373 9.13 -0.57 16.19
CA GLU A 373 9.06 -0.26 17.63
C GLU A 373 7.64 -0.41 18.18
N SER A 374 6.62 0.11 17.49
CA SER A 374 5.20 -0.05 17.83
C SER A 374 4.82 -1.55 17.92
N ARG A 375 5.24 -2.37 16.95
CA ARG A 375 5.03 -3.84 16.98
C ARG A 375 5.76 -4.50 18.15
N ARG A 376 7.00 -4.09 18.44
CA ARG A 376 7.77 -4.60 19.59
C ARG A 376 7.10 -4.25 20.92
N GLU A 377 6.54 -3.06 21.05
CA GLU A 377 5.78 -2.66 22.24
C GLU A 377 4.53 -3.50 22.42
N GLN A 378 3.77 -3.73 21.35
CA GLN A 378 2.62 -4.62 21.36
C GLN A 378 3.03 -6.06 21.71
N MET A 379 4.11 -6.58 21.13
CA MET A 379 4.65 -7.90 21.48
C MET A 379 5.00 -7.99 22.96
N ARG A 380 5.62 -6.95 23.55
CA ARG A 380 5.92 -6.92 24.99
C ARG A 380 4.65 -6.93 25.84
N ALA A 381 3.58 -6.26 25.40
CA ALA A 381 2.29 -6.32 26.08
C ALA A 381 1.70 -7.75 26.03
N LEU A 382 1.66 -8.36 24.86
CA LEU A 382 1.17 -9.73 24.66
C LEU A 382 1.98 -10.76 25.48
N LEU A 383 3.30 -10.61 25.57
CA LEU A 383 4.15 -11.46 26.41
C LEU A 383 3.83 -11.30 27.90
N LYS A 384 3.54 -10.08 28.38
CA LYS A 384 3.11 -9.84 29.77
C LYS A 384 1.77 -10.50 30.08
N ASP A 385 0.90 -10.60 29.08
CA ASP A 385 -0.38 -11.30 29.16
C ASP A 385 -0.26 -12.83 29.05
N GLY A 386 0.97 -13.34 28.97
CA GLY A 386 1.28 -14.76 28.96
C GLY A 386 1.15 -15.43 27.59
N ILE A 387 1.12 -14.65 26.50
CA ILE A 387 1.17 -15.21 25.15
C ILE A 387 2.61 -15.67 24.85
N PRO A 388 2.84 -16.93 24.42
CA PRO A 388 4.18 -17.41 24.10
C PRO A 388 4.84 -16.63 22.96
N HIS A 389 6.17 -16.54 23.00
CA HIS A 389 6.94 -15.86 21.95
C HIS A 389 6.79 -16.51 20.57
N ASP A 390 6.62 -17.84 20.54
CA ASP A 390 6.47 -18.65 19.32
C ASP A 390 5.01 -18.81 18.86
N ASP A 391 4.06 -18.10 19.50
CA ASP A 391 2.65 -18.13 19.13
C ASP A 391 2.41 -17.44 17.78
N LEU A 392 1.48 -17.97 16.98
CA LEU A 392 1.08 -17.37 15.69
C LEU A 392 0.59 -15.93 15.84
N VAL A 393 0.07 -15.53 17.01
CA VAL A 393 -0.29 -14.12 17.27
C VAL A 393 0.92 -13.21 17.06
N MET A 394 2.12 -13.61 17.49
CA MET A 394 3.33 -12.82 17.30
C MET A 394 3.70 -12.74 15.82
N SER A 395 3.59 -13.84 15.08
CA SER A 395 3.82 -13.83 13.64
C SER A 395 2.84 -12.90 12.91
N VAL A 396 1.55 -12.95 13.23
CA VAL A 396 0.55 -12.07 12.60
C VAL A 396 0.84 -10.60 12.93
N LEU A 397 1.15 -10.28 14.18
CA LEU A 397 1.49 -8.92 14.62
C LEU A 397 2.62 -8.31 13.78
N PHE A 398 3.64 -9.09 13.44
CA PHE A 398 4.77 -8.59 12.66
C PHE A 398 4.49 -8.54 11.15
N LEU A 399 3.55 -9.36 10.65
CA LEU A 399 3.13 -9.33 9.24
C LEU A 399 2.18 -8.18 8.93
N LEU A 400 1.39 -7.73 9.90
CA LEU A 400 0.57 -6.52 9.86
C LEU A 400 1.47 -5.29 9.96
#